data_AF-A0A2C9KUL5-F1
#
_entry.id   AF-A0A2C9KUL5-F1
#
_cell.length_a   1.000
_cell.length_b   1.000
_cell.length_c   1.000
_cell.angle_alpha   90.00
_cell.angle_beta   90.00
_cell.angle_gamma   90.00
#
_symmetry.space_group_name_H-M   'P 1'
#
loop_
_entity.id
_entity.type
_entity.pdbx_description
1 polymer ?
#
loop_
_entity_poly.entity_id
_entity_poly.type
_entity_poly.pdbx_seq_one_letter_code
_entity_poly.pdbx_strand_id
1 'polypeptide(L)'
;MAILLCVLVLLTIGVSASQGLMTRADVLKRLIEPTNPNVIPLDSDTPLDVSLSVKLLNIEGVNEDEEQVELTLWLGMRWSVPVFGWREDVATFDEISVPASLVWVPDLTILNSISYPDLLVADRAVVGSDGAVTFVPSLKVKVKCQNLRHFQGATCRLRAGSWTHSTKDVTLSIPEGADPLEYFQSEKYSVQVVSQTVKDEKYSCCKNTYDELSLVFTIRDKSLND
;
A
#
# COMPACT_ATOMS: atom_id res chain seq x y z
N MET A 1 -34.73 58.66 36.32
CA MET A 1 -34.91 57.64 35.27
C MET A 1 -33.86 57.88 34.19
N ALA A 2 -33.13 56.83 33.80
CA ALA A 2 -32.42 56.69 32.51
C ALA A 2 -31.09 57.43 32.26
N ILE A 3 -30.10 57.38 33.16
CA ILE A 3 -28.69 57.73 32.78
C ILE A 3 -27.66 56.63 33.15
N LEU A 4 -28.07 55.51 33.76
CA LEU A 4 -27.14 54.49 34.25
C LEU A 4 -27.24 53.12 33.56
N LEU A 5 -27.55 53.07 32.26
CA LEU A 5 -27.78 51.80 31.55
C LEU A 5 -27.12 51.69 30.16
N CYS A 6 -26.26 52.63 29.76
CA CYS A 6 -25.60 52.60 28.44
C CYS A 6 -24.10 52.26 28.45
N VAL A 7 -23.49 51.97 29.61
CA VAL A 7 -22.04 51.63 29.68
C VAL A 7 -21.79 50.11 29.71
N LEU A 8 -22.83 49.29 29.57
CA LEU A 8 -22.74 47.82 29.53
C LEU A 8 -23.13 47.26 28.15
N VAL A 9 -22.77 47.95 27.08
CA VAL A 9 -22.53 47.26 25.79
C VAL A 9 -21.20 46.53 25.97
N LEU A 10 -21.26 45.38 26.64
CA LEU A 10 -20.20 44.39 26.65
C LEU A 10 -19.83 44.14 25.19
N LEU A 11 -18.63 44.58 24.85
CA LEU A 11 -17.84 44.09 23.73
C LEU A 11 -17.81 42.57 23.82
N THR A 12 -18.83 41.89 23.26
CA THR A 12 -18.66 40.54 22.75
C THR A 12 -17.82 40.69 21.49
N ILE A 13 -16.52 40.95 21.69
CA ILE A 13 -15.53 40.57 20.71
C ILE A 13 -15.71 39.06 20.63
N GLY A 14 -16.44 38.62 19.60
CA GLY A 14 -16.33 37.26 19.14
C GLY A 14 -14.85 37.07 18.86
N VAL A 15 -14.15 36.43 19.80
CA VAL A 15 -12.84 35.86 19.53
C VAL A 15 -13.15 34.74 18.55
N SER A 16 -13.23 35.09 17.27
CA SER A 16 -12.96 34.14 16.22
C SER A 16 -11.54 33.70 16.50
N ALA A 17 -11.39 32.55 17.18
CA ALA A 17 -10.12 31.89 17.26
C ALA A 17 -9.66 31.77 15.81
N SER A 18 -8.65 32.55 15.41
CA SER A 18 -7.91 32.21 14.21
C SER A 18 -7.38 30.82 14.53
N GLN A 19 -7.99 29.78 13.97
CA GLN A 19 -7.40 28.45 14.06
C GLN A 19 -6.05 28.62 13.35
N GLY A 20 -4.99 28.75 14.14
CA GLY A 20 -3.64 28.79 13.59
C GLY A 20 -3.42 27.53 12.77
N LEU A 21 -2.51 27.63 11.79
CA LEU A 21 -2.09 26.49 11.00
C LEU A 21 -1.76 25.31 11.94
N MET A 22 -2.37 24.16 11.67
CA MET A 22 -2.18 22.95 12.43
C MET A 22 -0.75 22.45 12.28
N THR A 23 -0.16 22.00 13.39
CA THR A 23 1.09 21.24 13.34
C THR A 23 0.82 19.81 12.88
N ARG A 24 1.88 19.04 12.58
CA ARG A 24 1.75 17.61 12.29
C ARG A 24 1.12 16.82 13.44
N ALA A 25 1.41 17.22 14.68
CA ALA A 25 0.82 16.61 15.87
C ALA A 25 -0.69 16.91 15.96
N ASP A 26 -1.12 18.12 15.59
CA ASP A 26 -2.54 18.47 15.57
C ASP A 26 -3.30 17.70 14.50
N VAL A 27 -2.73 17.54 13.29
CA VAL A 27 -3.33 16.72 12.22
C VAL A 27 -3.46 15.27 12.66
N LEU A 28 -2.39 14.67 13.18
CA LEU A 28 -2.41 13.30 13.71
C LEU A 28 -3.52 13.10 14.74
N LYS A 29 -3.57 13.97 15.75
CA LYS A 29 -4.55 13.89 16.84
C LYS A 29 -5.99 14.13 16.41
N ARG A 30 -6.21 14.99 15.42
CA ARG A 30 -7.56 15.42 15.02
C ARG A 30 -8.18 14.56 13.92
N LEU A 31 -7.37 14.07 12.98
CA LEU A 31 -7.89 13.39 11.78
C LEU A 31 -7.64 11.88 11.83
N ILE A 32 -6.52 11.44 12.40
CA ILE A 32 -6.08 10.04 12.32
C ILE A 32 -6.42 9.27 13.60
N GLU A 33 -5.96 9.74 14.76
CA GLU A 33 -6.17 9.06 16.05
C GLU A 33 -7.64 8.78 16.42
N PRO A 34 -8.65 9.59 16.01
CA PRO A 34 -10.04 9.26 16.28
C PRO A 34 -10.60 8.08 15.50
N THR A 35 -9.90 7.61 14.46
CA THR A 35 -10.33 6.47 13.64
C THR A 35 -9.98 5.13 14.27
N ASN A 36 -10.72 4.07 13.94
CA ASN A 36 -10.39 2.72 14.37
C ASN A 36 -9.59 2.01 13.27
N PRO A 37 -8.27 1.81 13.41
CA PRO A 37 -7.45 1.18 12.38
C PRO A 37 -7.77 -0.30 12.14
N ASN A 38 -8.62 -0.92 12.97
CA ASN A 38 -9.03 -2.33 12.78
C ASN A 38 -10.31 -2.48 11.93
N VAL A 39 -10.88 -1.36 11.48
CA VAL A 39 -12.10 -1.35 10.65
C VAL A 39 -11.74 -0.74 9.31
N ILE A 40 -12.09 -1.43 8.22
CA ILE A 40 -11.92 -0.90 6.87
C ILE A 40 -12.66 0.44 6.75
N PRO A 41 -12.04 1.50 6.19
CA PRO A 41 -12.63 2.84 6.13
C PRO A 41 -13.65 2.96 4.99
N LEU A 42 -14.73 2.17 5.06
CA LEU A 42 -15.85 2.20 4.14
C LEU A 42 -17.03 2.93 4.77
N ASP A 43 -17.41 4.06 4.16
CA ASP A 43 -18.61 4.82 4.56
C ASP A 43 -19.85 4.44 3.73
N SER A 44 -19.71 3.58 2.71
CA SER A 44 -20.79 3.12 1.84
C SER A 44 -20.53 1.72 1.27
N ASP A 45 -21.47 1.17 0.50
CA ASP A 45 -21.33 -0.12 -0.21
C ASP A 45 -20.35 -0.07 -1.41
N THR A 46 -19.65 1.04 -1.62
CA THR A 46 -18.64 1.19 -2.67
C THR A 46 -17.33 0.56 -2.19
N PRO A 47 -16.74 -0.41 -2.92
CA PRO A 47 -15.46 -1.00 -2.53
C PRO A 47 -14.34 0.05 -2.48
N LEU A 48 -13.37 -0.17 -1.60
CA LEU A 48 -12.17 0.64 -1.51
C LEU A 48 -11.21 0.24 -2.64
N ASP A 49 -10.91 1.15 -3.56
CA ASP A 49 -9.86 0.93 -4.54
C ASP A 49 -8.48 1.06 -3.89
N VAL A 50 -7.68 0.01 -3.98
CA VAL A 50 -6.29 0.00 -3.54
C VAL A 50 -5.39 -0.13 -4.75
N SER A 51 -4.64 0.93 -5.01
CA SER A 51 -3.60 0.93 -6.02
C SER A 51 -2.41 0.11 -5.54
N LEU A 52 -2.13 -1.00 -6.22
CA LEU A 52 -1.16 -2.01 -5.84
C LEU A 52 0.00 -2.06 -6.84
N SER A 53 1.22 -1.97 -6.31
CA SER A 53 2.46 -2.14 -7.06
C SER A 53 3.34 -3.22 -6.43
N VAL A 54 3.97 -4.03 -7.27
CA VAL A 54 4.99 -4.99 -6.86
C VAL A 54 6.29 -4.58 -7.52
N LYS A 55 7.30 -4.22 -6.74
CA LYS A 55 8.64 -3.84 -7.23
C LYS A 55 9.64 -4.89 -6.79
N LEU A 56 10.22 -5.63 -7.73
CA LEU A 56 11.28 -6.59 -7.46
C LEU A 56 12.56 -5.81 -7.15
N LEU A 57 13.22 -6.14 -6.02
CA LEU A 57 14.48 -5.51 -5.64
C LEU A 57 15.66 -6.42 -5.96
N ASN A 58 15.56 -7.69 -5.58
CA ASN A 58 16.64 -8.66 -5.77
C ASN A 58 16.12 -10.11 -5.84
N ILE A 59 16.93 -10.98 -6.45
CA ILE A 59 16.84 -12.43 -6.32
C ILE A 59 17.87 -12.85 -5.26
N GLU A 60 17.39 -13.29 -4.10
CA GLU A 60 18.22 -13.68 -2.96
C GLU A 60 18.82 -15.07 -3.14
N GLY A 61 18.06 -15.97 -3.75
CA GLY A 61 18.49 -17.34 -3.95
C GLY A 61 17.62 -18.10 -4.93
N VAL A 62 18.24 -19.04 -5.63
CA VAL A 62 17.58 -19.96 -6.55
C VAL A 62 17.92 -21.39 -6.12
N ASN A 63 16.89 -22.20 -5.90
CA ASN A 63 17.01 -23.64 -5.70
C ASN A 63 16.36 -24.33 -6.89
N GLU A 64 17.18 -24.80 -7.83
CA GLU A 64 16.70 -25.45 -9.06
C GLU A 64 16.08 -26.81 -8.80
N ASP A 65 16.60 -27.56 -7.83
CA ASP A 65 16.12 -28.90 -7.53
C ASP A 65 14.68 -28.88 -7.03
N GLU A 66 14.38 -27.91 -6.18
CA GLU A 66 13.04 -27.70 -5.65
C GLU A 66 12.22 -26.70 -6.47
N GLU A 67 12.77 -26.15 -7.54
CA GLU A 67 12.13 -25.12 -8.36
C GLU A 67 11.66 -23.88 -7.56
N GLN A 68 12.50 -23.39 -6.63
CA GLN A 68 12.17 -22.27 -5.76
C GLN A 68 13.06 -21.06 -6.02
N VAL A 69 12.47 -19.87 -5.96
CA VAL A 69 13.19 -18.60 -6.00
C VAL A 69 12.81 -17.78 -4.77
N GLU A 70 13.82 -17.32 -4.04
CA GLU A 70 13.68 -16.35 -2.96
C GLU A 70 13.93 -14.94 -3.50
N LEU A 71 13.02 -14.02 -3.21
CA LEU A 71 12.97 -12.68 -3.74
C LEU A 71 12.84 -11.68 -2.60
N THR A 72 13.51 -10.55 -2.73
CA THR A 72 13.21 -9.35 -1.95
C THR A 72 12.43 -8.38 -2.84
N LEU A 73 11.30 -7.86 -2.35
CA LEU A 73 10.42 -6.96 -3.10
C LEU A 73 9.80 -5.89 -2.20
N TRP A 74 9.30 -4.82 -2.82
CA TRP A 74 8.34 -3.90 -2.20
C TRP A 74 6.93 -4.20 -2.70
N LEU A 75 5.98 -4.25 -1.76
CA LEU A 75 4.55 -4.35 -2.04
C LEU A 75 3.89 -3.01 -1.74
N GLY A 76 3.95 -2.08 -2.70
CA GLY A 76 3.46 -0.72 -2.52
C GLY A 76 1.94 -0.63 -2.65
N MET A 77 1.30 0.00 -1.68
CA MET A 77 -0.14 0.15 -1.58
C MET A 77 -0.48 1.64 -1.45
N ARG A 78 -1.49 2.10 -2.19
CA ARG A 78 -2.06 3.45 -2.03
C ARG A 78 -3.59 3.38 -2.08
N TRP A 79 -4.24 3.95 -1.09
CA TRP A 79 -5.71 4.05 -1.02
C TRP A 79 -6.11 5.39 -0.41
N SER A 80 -7.35 5.84 -0.61
CA SER A 80 -7.82 7.13 -0.09
C SER A 80 -8.82 6.96 1.04
N VAL A 81 -8.62 7.75 2.09
CA VAL A 81 -9.51 7.82 3.25
C VAL A 81 -9.95 9.28 3.39
N PRO A 82 -11.19 9.64 3.00
CA PRO A 82 -11.62 11.04 2.94
C PRO A 82 -11.45 11.83 4.25
N VAL A 83 -11.61 11.19 5.41
CA VAL A 83 -11.48 11.85 6.72
C VAL A 83 -10.05 12.28 7.05
N PHE A 84 -9.04 11.71 6.38
CA PHE A 84 -7.64 12.05 6.60
C PHE A 84 -7.20 13.31 5.86
N GLY A 85 -7.99 13.84 4.93
CA GLY A 85 -7.60 15.00 4.13
C GLY A 85 -7.62 16.33 4.90
N TRP A 86 -6.75 17.25 4.50
CA TRP A 86 -6.74 18.64 4.97
C TRP A 86 -6.38 19.59 3.83
N ARG A 87 -6.72 20.87 4.01
CA ARG A 87 -6.44 21.92 3.04
C ARG A 87 -5.19 22.72 3.42
N GLU A 88 -4.61 23.45 2.48
CA GLU A 88 -3.44 24.31 2.72
C GLU A 88 -3.70 25.41 3.78
N ASP A 89 -4.94 25.88 3.91
CA ASP A 89 -5.34 26.83 4.96
C ASP A 89 -5.43 26.20 6.35
N VAL A 90 -5.47 24.86 6.41
CA VAL A 90 -5.40 24.09 7.66
C VAL A 90 -3.95 23.82 8.06
N ALA A 91 -3.08 23.42 7.14
CA ALA A 91 -1.66 23.16 7.40
C ALA A 91 -0.84 23.38 6.13
N THR A 92 0.41 23.84 6.28
CA THR A 92 1.28 24.18 5.14
C THR A 92 2.08 23.01 4.58
N PHE A 93 1.90 21.80 5.10
CA PHE A 93 2.57 20.59 4.63
C PHE A 93 1.55 19.68 3.96
N ASP A 94 1.99 19.00 2.91
CA ASP A 94 1.12 18.12 2.13
C ASP A 94 1.14 16.68 2.63
N GLU A 95 2.13 16.31 3.45
CA GLU A 95 2.27 14.94 3.91
C GLU A 95 2.77 14.84 5.36
N ILE A 96 2.31 13.79 6.04
CA ILE A 96 2.84 13.36 7.33
C ILE A 96 3.16 11.87 7.30
N SER A 97 4.27 11.51 7.94
CA SER A 97 4.59 10.11 8.19
C SER A 97 4.10 9.72 9.57
N VAL A 98 3.36 8.61 9.66
CA VAL A 98 2.75 8.10 10.90
C VAL A 98 3.11 6.61 11.08
N PRO A 99 3.11 6.08 12.31
CA PRO A 99 3.14 4.65 12.52
C PRO A 99 1.99 3.96 11.76
N ALA A 100 2.28 2.90 11.01
CA ALA A 100 1.29 2.20 10.22
C ALA A 100 0.15 1.64 11.09
N SER A 101 0.40 1.36 12.38
CA SER A 101 -0.60 0.89 13.34
C SER A 101 -1.69 1.92 13.69
N LEU A 102 -1.53 3.19 13.30
CA LEU A 102 -2.53 4.24 13.55
C LEU A 102 -3.52 4.40 12.39
N VAL A 103 -3.30 3.72 11.26
CA VAL A 103 -4.19 3.72 10.10
C VAL A 103 -4.61 2.30 9.79
N TRP A 104 -5.79 2.12 9.20
CA TRP A 104 -6.15 0.82 8.65
C TRP A 104 -5.26 0.52 7.46
N VAL A 105 -4.67 -0.68 7.41
CA VAL A 105 -3.82 -1.15 6.31
C VAL A 105 -4.46 -2.40 5.71
N PRO A 106 -4.67 -2.49 4.38
CA PRO A 106 -5.23 -3.68 3.77
C PRO A 106 -4.29 -4.87 3.95
N ASP A 107 -4.87 -6.06 4.12
CA ASP A 107 -4.16 -7.33 4.32
C ASP A 107 -3.62 -7.94 3.00
N LEU A 108 -2.99 -7.10 2.17
CA LEU A 108 -2.42 -7.53 0.89
C LEU A 108 -1.13 -8.31 1.11
N THR A 109 -1.00 -9.45 0.43
CA THR A 109 0.17 -10.34 0.54
C THR A 109 0.47 -11.07 -0.76
N ILE A 110 1.60 -11.78 -0.81
CA ILE A 110 1.92 -12.71 -1.90
C ILE A 110 1.27 -14.07 -1.62
N LEU A 111 0.12 -14.31 -2.26
CA LEU A 111 -0.78 -15.45 -2.05
C LEU A 111 -0.14 -16.81 -2.38
N ASN A 112 0.87 -16.83 -3.27
CA ASN A 112 1.56 -18.05 -3.67
C ASN A 112 2.98 -18.19 -3.14
N SER A 113 3.28 -17.49 -2.04
CA SER A 113 4.50 -17.73 -1.28
C SER A 113 4.45 -19.13 -0.62
N ILE A 114 5.55 -19.87 -0.70
CA ILE A 114 5.71 -21.23 -0.14
C ILE A 114 5.71 -21.19 1.39
N SER A 115 6.28 -20.12 1.95
CA SER A 115 6.29 -19.82 3.38
C SER A 115 5.62 -18.47 3.63
N TYR A 116 5.30 -18.16 4.89
CA TYR A 116 4.89 -16.80 5.25
C TYR A 116 5.95 -15.79 4.77
N PRO A 117 5.54 -14.69 4.10
CA PRO A 117 6.45 -13.61 3.75
C PRO A 117 7.15 -13.05 4.99
N ASP A 118 8.47 -12.91 4.91
CA ASP A 118 9.25 -12.24 5.95
C ASP A 118 9.12 -10.73 5.77
N LEU A 119 8.58 -10.06 6.78
CA LEU A 119 8.43 -8.61 6.81
C LEU A 119 9.75 -7.95 7.23
N LEU A 120 10.44 -7.31 6.28
CA LEU A 120 11.75 -6.69 6.52
C LEU A 120 11.61 -5.27 7.09
N VAL A 121 10.73 -4.45 6.50
CA VAL A 121 10.45 -3.06 6.91
C VAL A 121 8.99 -2.73 6.60
N ALA A 122 8.25 -2.18 7.57
CA ALA A 122 6.80 -1.95 7.44
C ALA A 122 6.19 -1.09 8.58
N ASP A 123 6.98 -0.27 9.26
CA ASP A 123 6.54 0.40 10.49
C ASP A 123 5.81 1.73 10.26
N ARG A 124 5.96 2.35 9.08
CA ARG A 124 5.44 3.69 8.79
C ARG A 124 4.60 3.72 7.53
N ALA A 125 3.54 4.53 7.58
CA ALA A 125 2.75 4.95 6.42
C ALA A 125 2.91 6.46 6.21
N VAL A 126 2.64 6.92 4.99
CA VAL A 126 2.59 8.34 4.65
C VAL A 126 1.13 8.69 4.35
N VAL A 127 0.63 9.73 5.01
CA VAL A 127 -0.72 10.27 4.77
C VAL A 127 -0.56 11.61 4.09
N GLY A 128 -1.20 11.77 2.93
CA GLY A 128 -1.26 13.00 2.15
C GLY A 128 -2.44 13.88 2.53
N SER A 129 -2.33 15.18 2.22
CA SER A 129 -3.36 16.20 2.43
C SER A 129 -4.61 15.93 1.58
N ASP A 130 -4.47 15.19 0.49
CA ASP A 130 -5.56 14.64 -0.32
C ASP A 130 -6.32 13.47 0.36
N GLY A 131 -5.88 13.06 1.55
CA GLY A 131 -6.44 11.91 2.29
C GLY A 131 -5.93 10.56 1.80
N ALA A 132 -4.98 10.53 0.87
CA ALA A 132 -4.38 9.29 0.41
C ALA A 132 -3.37 8.76 1.44
N VAL A 133 -3.39 7.45 1.64
CA VAL A 133 -2.43 6.74 2.48
C VAL A 133 -1.55 5.91 1.56
N THR A 134 -0.24 6.01 1.75
CA THR A 134 0.76 5.20 1.05
C THR A 134 1.52 4.35 2.05
N PHE A 135 1.58 3.05 1.81
CA PHE A 135 2.27 2.07 2.63
C PHE A 135 3.07 1.12 1.76
N VAL A 136 4.37 0.97 2.03
CA VAL A 136 5.29 0.22 1.16
C VAL A 136 6.13 -0.75 2.02
N PRO A 137 5.56 -1.89 2.43
CA PRO A 137 6.33 -2.92 3.11
C PRO A 137 7.38 -3.55 2.19
N SER A 138 8.55 -3.81 2.76
CA SER A 138 9.58 -4.66 2.17
C SER A 138 9.42 -6.09 2.64
N LEU A 139 9.35 -7.01 1.69
CA LEU A 139 9.07 -8.41 1.90
C LEU A 139 10.19 -9.26 1.32
N LYS A 140 10.56 -10.32 2.05
CA LYS A 140 11.26 -11.47 1.49
C LYS A 140 10.26 -12.62 1.32
N VAL A 141 10.16 -13.14 0.10
CA VAL A 141 9.19 -14.19 -0.27
C VAL A 141 9.86 -15.32 -1.02
N LYS A 142 9.27 -16.51 -0.96
CA LYS A 142 9.76 -17.68 -1.67
C LYS A 142 8.67 -18.26 -2.54
N VAL A 143 8.89 -18.38 -3.84
CA VAL A 143 7.87 -18.85 -4.79
C VAL A 143 8.37 -19.98 -5.68
N LYS A 144 7.44 -20.78 -6.18
CA LYS A 144 7.75 -21.78 -7.22
C LYS A 144 7.86 -21.13 -8.58
N CYS A 145 8.88 -21.49 -9.34
CA CYS A 145 9.07 -21.07 -10.73
C CYS A 145 9.28 -22.26 -11.65
N GLN A 146 8.78 -22.19 -12.87
CA GLN A 146 8.87 -23.28 -13.82
C GLN A 146 10.17 -23.22 -14.63
N ASN A 147 10.71 -24.38 -14.99
CA ASN A 147 11.87 -24.55 -15.88
C ASN A 147 13.18 -23.99 -15.32
N LEU A 148 13.39 -24.04 -14.00
CA LEU A 148 14.63 -23.55 -13.37
C LEU A 148 15.88 -24.36 -13.77
N ARG A 149 15.75 -25.69 -13.89
CA ARG A 149 16.88 -26.62 -14.14
C ARG A 149 17.65 -26.41 -15.45
N HIS A 150 17.13 -25.62 -16.39
CA HIS A 150 17.78 -25.40 -17.68
C HIS A 150 18.40 -24.01 -17.81
N PHE A 151 18.25 -23.13 -16.81
CA PHE A 151 18.70 -21.71 -16.78
C PHE A 151 18.36 -20.82 -17.99
N GLN A 152 17.73 -21.36 -19.02
CA GLN A 152 17.25 -20.66 -20.20
C GLN A 152 15.79 -20.24 -19.97
N GLY A 153 15.60 -19.14 -19.22
CA GLY A 153 14.30 -18.47 -19.14
C GLY A 153 13.29 -19.13 -18.21
N ALA A 154 13.70 -19.41 -16.97
CA ALA A 154 12.78 -19.89 -15.94
C ALA A 154 11.68 -18.84 -15.71
N THR A 155 10.43 -19.29 -15.66
CA THR A 155 9.26 -18.41 -15.58
C THR A 155 8.68 -18.45 -14.17
N CYS A 156 8.63 -17.29 -13.54
CA CYS A 156 8.07 -17.09 -12.22
C CYS A 156 6.74 -16.35 -12.32
N ARG A 157 5.86 -16.60 -11.34
CA ARG A 157 4.62 -15.85 -11.16
C ARG A 157 4.47 -15.45 -9.71
N LEU A 158 4.22 -14.17 -9.47
CA LEU A 158 3.76 -13.66 -8.18
C LEU A 158 2.27 -13.34 -8.28
N ARG A 159 1.52 -13.78 -7.27
CA ARG A 159 0.09 -13.53 -7.11
C ARG A 159 -0.09 -12.70 -5.85
N ALA A 160 -0.47 -11.44 -6.01
CA ALA A 160 -0.64 -10.51 -4.90
C ALA A 160 -2.12 -10.12 -4.77
N GLY A 161 -2.65 -10.14 -3.55
CA GLY A 161 -4.05 -9.80 -3.30
C GLY A 161 -4.39 -9.79 -1.82
N SER A 162 -5.63 -9.44 -1.51
CA SER A 162 -6.14 -9.46 -0.14
C SER A 162 -6.34 -10.90 0.35
N TRP A 163 -6.03 -11.14 1.62
CA TRP A 163 -6.26 -12.43 2.25
C TRP A 163 -7.73 -12.65 2.63
N THR A 164 -8.41 -11.61 3.11
CA THR A 164 -9.77 -11.72 3.67
C THR A 164 -10.84 -10.90 2.94
N HIS A 165 -10.47 -9.82 2.25
CA HIS A 165 -11.41 -8.92 1.60
C HIS A 165 -11.72 -9.35 0.17
N SER A 166 -13.02 -9.42 -0.13
CA SER A 166 -13.51 -9.72 -1.48
C SER A 166 -13.64 -8.44 -2.32
N THR A 167 -13.97 -8.57 -3.60
CA THR A 167 -14.25 -7.43 -4.52
C THR A 167 -15.39 -6.51 -4.08
N LYS A 168 -16.15 -6.91 -3.05
CA LYS A 168 -17.16 -6.05 -2.40
C LYS A 168 -16.57 -5.05 -1.42
N ASP A 169 -15.40 -5.36 -0.88
CA ASP A 169 -14.77 -4.56 0.18
C ASP A 169 -13.54 -3.85 -0.38
N VAL A 170 -12.72 -4.56 -1.16
CA VAL A 170 -11.47 -4.05 -1.74
C VAL A 170 -11.38 -4.45 -3.22
N THR A 171 -11.10 -3.48 -4.08
CA THR A 171 -10.70 -3.71 -5.48
C THR A 171 -9.25 -3.31 -5.68
N LEU A 172 -8.58 -3.90 -6.68
CA LEU A 172 -7.18 -3.63 -6.96
C LEU A 172 -7.01 -2.92 -8.31
N SER A 173 -6.17 -1.89 -8.33
CA SER A 173 -5.73 -1.20 -9.53
C SER A 173 -4.20 -1.18 -9.64
N ILE A 174 -3.65 -1.16 -10.85
CA ILE A 174 -2.20 -1.00 -11.06
C ILE A 174 -1.94 0.49 -11.31
N PRO A 175 -1.00 1.16 -10.58
CA PRO A 175 -0.67 2.55 -10.85
C PRO A 175 -0.19 2.73 -12.29
N GLU A 176 -0.56 3.86 -12.92
CA GLU A 176 -0.07 4.20 -14.25
C GLU A 176 1.47 4.29 -14.25
N GLY A 177 2.12 3.68 -15.23
CA GLY A 177 3.58 3.65 -15.32
C GLY A 177 4.28 2.79 -14.28
N ALA A 178 3.56 1.96 -13.51
CA ALA A 178 4.17 1.05 -12.54
C ALA A 178 5.09 0.03 -13.25
N ASP A 179 6.40 0.24 -13.14
CA ASP A 179 7.41 -0.72 -13.61
C ASP A 179 7.86 -1.66 -12.47
N PRO A 180 7.61 -2.97 -12.53
CA PRO A 180 8.08 -3.91 -11.51
C PRO A 180 9.60 -3.98 -11.33
N LEU A 181 10.40 -3.48 -12.27
CA LEU A 181 11.87 -3.57 -12.26
C LEU A 181 12.57 -2.24 -11.99
N GLU A 182 11.84 -1.16 -11.68
CA GLU A 182 12.38 0.19 -11.47
C GLU A 182 13.56 0.22 -10.49
N TYR A 183 13.52 -0.62 -9.44
CA TYR A 183 14.53 -0.71 -8.38
C TYR A 183 15.28 -2.04 -8.37
N PHE A 184 15.17 -2.84 -9.43
CA PHE A 184 15.79 -4.17 -9.48
C PHE A 184 17.31 -4.06 -9.68
N GLN A 185 18.08 -4.60 -8.74
CA GLN A 185 19.55 -4.45 -8.73
C GLN A 185 20.29 -5.76 -8.42
N SER A 186 19.81 -6.90 -8.95
CA SER A 186 20.53 -8.17 -8.76
C SER A 186 21.84 -8.19 -9.55
N GLU A 187 22.94 -8.58 -8.89
CA GLU A 187 24.25 -8.72 -9.55
C GLU A 187 24.27 -9.94 -10.47
N LYS A 188 23.78 -11.08 -10.00
CA LYS A 188 23.87 -12.39 -10.68
C LYS A 188 22.77 -12.64 -11.71
N TYR A 189 21.56 -12.12 -11.50
CA TYR A 189 20.40 -12.48 -12.30
C TYR A 189 19.84 -11.28 -13.06
N SER A 190 19.35 -11.52 -14.26
CA SER A 190 18.53 -10.57 -15.03
C SER A 190 17.08 -11.01 -15.01
N VAL A 191 16.18 -10.04 -14.98
CA VAL A 191 14.73 -10.27 -14.98
C VAL A 191 14.11 -9.56 -16.16
N GLN A 192 13.13 -10.21 -16.78
CA GLN A 192 12.30 -9.61 -17.82
C GLN A 192 10.82 -9.84 -17.46
N VAL A 193 10.08 -8.75 -17.29
CA VAL A 193 8.62 -8.80 -17.09
C VAL A 193 7.96 -9.29 -18.36
N VAL A 194 7.10 -10.30 -18.22
CA VAL A 194 6.28 -10.86 -19.30
C VAL A 194 4.91 -10.20 -19.30
N SER A 195 4.30 -10.08 -18.12
CA SER A 195 3.01 -9.40 -17.95
C SER A 195 2.74 -9.02 -16.50
N GLN A 196 1.90 -8.00 -16.33
CA GLN A 196 1.34 -7.60 -15.04
C GLN A 196 -0.13 -7.26 -15.27
N THR A 197 -1.04 -7.97 -14.59
CA THR A 197 -2.49 -7.80 -14.77
C THR A 197 -3.23 -8.02 -13.47
N VAL A 198 -4.30 -7.28 -13.21
CA VAL A 198 -5.29 -7.59 -12.18
C VAL A 198 -6.40 -8.46 -12.79
N LYS A 199 -6.86 -9.47 -12.05
CA LYS A 199 -7.97 -10.36 -12.45
C LYS A 199 -8.84 -10.73 -11.26
N ASP A 200 -10.12 -10.90 -11.51
CA ASP A 200 -11.06 -11.53 -10.58
C ASP A 200 -10.77 -13.05 -10.49
N GLU A 201 -10.54 -13.52 -9.28
CA GLU A 201 -10.34 -14.93 -8.97
C GLU A 201 -11.50 -15.47 -8.12
N LYS A 202 -11.92 -16.70 -8.42
CA LYS A 202 -13.06 -17.36 -7.78
C LYS A 202 -12.62 -18.63 -7.06
N TYR A 203 -12.39 -18.51 -5.77
CA TYR A 203 -12.02 -19.65 -4.94
C TYR A 203 -13.21 -20.56 -4.61
N SER A 204 -12.97 -21.88 -4.59
CA SER A 204 -13.99 -22.91 -4.34
C SER A 204 -14.62 -22.83 -2.95
N CYS A 205 -13.89 -22.29 -1.96
CA CYS A 205 -14.38 -22.10 -0.59
C CYS A 205 -15.51 -21.07 -0.46
N CYS A 206 -15.54 -20.10 -1.37
CA CYS A 206 -15.98 -18.76 -1.01
C CYS A 206 -17.05 -18.27 -2.00
N LYS A 207 -18.04 -17.52 -1.52
CA LYS A 207 -19.18 -17.07 -2.34
C LYS A 207 -18.88 -15.84 -3.20
N ASN A 208 -17.96 -14.98 -2.79
CA ASN A 208 -17.56 -13.79 -3.55
C ASN A 208 -16.34 -14.07 -4.46
N THR A 209 -15.98 -13.11 -5.30
CA THR A 209 -14.72 -13.08 -6.06
C THR A 209 -13.69 -12.19 -5.34
N TYR A 210 -12.43 -12.35 -5.70
CA TYR A 210 -11.30 -11.65 -5.09
C TYR A 210 -10.40 -11.12 -6.19
N ASP A 211 -9.94 -9.88 -6.09
CA ASP A 211 -8.97 -9.35 -7.03
C ASP A 211 -7.57 -9.90 -6.72
N GLU A 212 -6.86 -10.27 -7.77
CA GLU A 212 -5.48 -10.72 -7.72
C GLU A 212 -4.64 -10.03 -8.80
N LEU A 213 -3.55 -9.39 -8.39
CA LEU A 213 -2.48 -8.95 -9.28
C LEU A 213 -1.55 -10.14 -9.58
N SER A 214 -1.50 -10.54 -10.86
CA SER A 214 -0.56 -11.54 -11.37
C SER A 214 0.60 -10.85 -12.09
N LEU A 215 1.80 -10.94 -11.52
CA LEU A 215 3.06 -10.52 -12.13
C LEU A 215 3.81 -11.75 -12.64
N VAL A 216 3.99 -11.86 -13.95
CA VAL A 216 4.74 -12.93 -14.62
C VAL A 216 6.05 -12.37 -15.15
N PHE A 217 7.15 -13.04 -14.83
CA PHE A 217 8.48 -12.63 -15.26
C PHE A 217 9.38 -13.83 -15.51
N THR A 218 10.40 -13.62 -16.34
CA THR A 218 11.45 -14.62 -16.56
C THR A 218 12.72 -14.20 -15.85
N ILE A 219 13.48 -15.19 -15.37
CA ILE A 219 14.80 -14.99 -14.78
C ILE A 219 15.86 -15.68 -15.65
N ARG A 220 17.04 -15.06 -15.74
CA ARG A 220 18.21 -15.63 -16.42
C ARG A 220 19.48 -15.33 -15.62
N ASP A 221 20.39 -16.29 -15.53
CA ASP A 221 21.73 -16.06 -14.98
C ASP A 221 22.54 -15.23 -15.98
N LYS A 222 23.13 -14.12 -15.52
CA LYS A 222 23.89 -13.23 -16.40
C LYS A 222 25.18 -13.86 -16.91
N SER A 223 25.77 -14.80 -16.17
CA SER A 223 27.02 -15.47 -16.56
C SER A 223 26.88 -16.41 -17.76
N LEU A 224 25.64 -16.71 -18.19
CA LEU A 224 25.36 -17.59 -19.33
C LEU A 224 25.20 -16.82 -20.65
N ASN A 225 25.37 -15.50 -20.64
CA ASN A 225 25.34 -14.65 -21.83
C ASN A 225 26.75 -14.26 -22.35
N ASP A 226 27.81 -14.79 -21.73
CA ASP A 226 29.21 -14.76 -22.18
C ASP A 226 29.62 -16.13 -22.75
#